data_AF-A0A174CK52-F1
#
_entry.id   AF-A0A174CK52-F1
#
_cell.length_a   1.000
_cell.length_b   1.000
_cell.length_c   1.000
_cell.angle_alpha   90.00
_cell.angle_beta   90.00
_cell.angle_gamma   90.00
#
_symmetry.space_group_name_H-M   'P 1'
#
loop_
_entity.id
_entity.type
_entity.pdbx_description
1 polymer ?
#
loop_
_entity_poly.entity_id
_entity_poly.type
_entity_poly.pdbx_seq_one_letter_code
_entity_poly.pdbx_strand_id
1 'polypeptide(L)'
;MKLEEMVSDRQKFANLVKENAEPDLAAMGLDIISFNVQNFVDGNEVIENLGIDNIVKIKKAAAIARAESERDIKVAQASADKESNDAAVAAQTEIAKKQNELAIKKSELQMEADTKKAMADAAYDIQKEEQRKTIEVATANADIAKQEREIELKQKEVAVTEQSLEAEVKKKAEANKYAAQQQAEAQLYQRQKEAEARQFEAQRQAEAQKAEAEAMRYAKEQEAAGIRAVGEAEASAIQAKGIAEAEAMEKKAEAYAKYNKAAVAEMMIKVLPDIAAKVAEPLGQIDKITIIGGGDGENGVGKVAGNVPVVMAKVFESMKEATGIDLSEIINADSYDAKVNRNVNVTGLDGVNLVVNADTDKNGEKTEN
;
A
#
# COMPACT_ATOMS: atom_id res chain seq x y z
N MET A 1 -89.13 137.64 -28.10
CA MET A 1 -89.13 136.20 -27.70
C MET A 1 -89.01 135.38 -28.97
N LYS A 2 -88.21 134.31 -28.98
CA LYS A 2 -88.06 133.41 -30.15
C LYS A 2 -89.21 132.39 -30.19
N LEU A 3 -89.50 131.84 -31.39
CA LEU A 3 -90.53 130.80 -31.56
C LEU A 3 -90.27 129.57 -30.65
N GLU A 4 -89.01 129.13 -30.58
CA GLU A 4 -88.56 128.04 -29.70
C GLU A 4 -88.93 128.29 -28.22
N GLU A 5 -88.73 129.52 -27.75
CA GLU A 5 -89.06 129.92 -26.37
C GLU A 5 -90.57 130.01 -26.16
N MET A 6 -91.34 130.53 -27.12
CA MET A 6 -92.81 130.63 -27.03
C MET A 6 -93.46 129.24 -26.90
N VAL A 7 -92.97 128.27 -27.66
CA VAL A 7 -93.49 126.89 -27.66
C VAL A 7 -93.06 126.13 -26.39
N SER A 8 -91.81 126.34 -25.94
CA SER A 8 -91.25 125.65 -24.78
C SER A 8 -91.75 126.23 -23.44
N ASP A 9 -91.94 127.54 -23.35
CA ASP A 9 -92.39 128.26 -22.15
C ASP A 9 -93.62 129.13 -22.46
N ARG A 10 -94.78 128.46 -22.47
CA ARG A 10 -96.07 129.09 -22.75
C ARG A 10 -96.50 130.09 -21.67
N GLN A 11 -96.06 129.90 -20.42
CA GLN A 11 -96.42 130.76 -19.29
C GLN A 11 -95.72 132.12 -19.42
N LYS A 12 -94.44 132.14 -19.77
CA LYS A 12 -93.68 133.36 -20.02
C LYS A 12 -94.25 134.18 -21.19
N PHE A 13 -94.69 133.52 -22.27
CA PHE A 13 -95.40 134.20 -23.36
C PHE A 13 -96.75 134.79 -22.90
N ALA A 14 -97.55 134.01 -22.15
CA ALA A 14 -98.83 134.46 -21.63
C ALA A 14 -98.72 135.72 -20.76
N ASN A 15 -97.72 135.77 -19.87
CA ASN A 15 -97.46 136.91 -19.00
C ASN A 15 -97.07 138.17 -19.79
N LEU A 16 -96.15 138.04 -20.76
CA LEU A 16 -95.70 139.16 -21.60
C LEU A 16 -96.83 139.77 -22.44
N VAL A 17 -97.74 138.93 -22.96
CA VAL A 17 -98.91 139.41 -23.70
C VAL A 17 -99.90 140.11 -22.77
N LYS A 18 -100.12 139.58 -21.57
CA LYS A 18 -100.98 140.23 -20.56
C LYS A 18 -100.44 141.62 -20.22
N GLU A 19 -99.18 141.71 -19.79
CA GLU A 19 -98.53 142.95 -19.34
C GLU A 19 -98.59 144.07 -20.40
N ASN A 20 -98.48 143.72 -21.68
CA ASN A 20 -98.54 144.67 -22.78
C ASN A 20 -99.98 145.10 -23.16
N ALA A 21 -100.99 144.25 -22.94
CA ALA A 21 -102.39 144.54 -23.29
C ALA A 21 -103.22 145.12 -22.12
N GLU A 22 -102.77 144.92 -20.88
CA GLU A 22 -103.39 145.43 -19.65
C GLU A 22 -103.61 146.96 -19.64
N PRO A 23 -102.66 147.84 -20.03
CA PRO A 23 -102.90 149.29 -20.04
C PRO A 23 -103.93 149.74 -21.08
N ASP A 24 -103.93 149.16 -22.28
CA ASP A 24 -104.86 149.53 -23.36
C ASP A 24 -106.29 149.09 -23.04
N LEU A 25 -106.47 147.91 -22.46
CA LEU A 25 -107.78 147.42 -22.04
C LEU A 25 -108.30 148.14 -20.79
N ALA A 26 -107.43 148.48 -19.85
CA ALA A 26 -107.80 149.32 -18.70
C ALA A 26 -108.27 150.72 -19.12
N ALA A 27 -107.66 151.32 -20.16
CA ALA A 27 -108.13 152.58 -20.74
C ALA A 27 -109.53 152.50 -21.37
N MET A 28 -109.98 151.30 -21.76
CA MET A 28 -111.35 151.01 -22.20
C MET A 28 -112.29 150.55 -21.06
N GLY A 29 -111.78 150.43 -19.84
CA GLY A 29 -112.54 149.95 -18.67
C GLY A 29 -112.71 148.43 -18.58
N LEU A 30 -111.77 147.65 -19.13
CA LEU A 30 -111.79 146.19 -19.15
C LEU A 30 -110.56 145.59 -18.46
N ASP A 31 -110.78 144.69 -17.49
CA ASP A 31 -109.70 143.99 -16.75
C ASP A 31 -109.46 142.56 -17.28
N ILE A 32 -108.18 142.18 -17.44
CA ILE A 32 -107.79 140.80 -17.82
C ILE A 32 -107.65 139.92 -16.57
N ILE A 33 -108.70 139.16 -16.25
CA ILE A 33 -108.72 138.19 -15.14
C ILE A 33 -107.76 137.02 -15.39
N SER A 34 -107.77 136.46 -16.60
CA SER A 34 -106.92 135.31 -16.97
C SER A 34 -106.64 135.30 -18.48
N PHE A 35 -105.40 134.96 -18.85
CA PHE A 35 -104.99 134.76 -20.23
C PHE A 35 -104.30 133.39 -20.34
N ASN A 36 -104.88 132.48 -21.13
CA ASN A 36 -104.37 131.11 -21.31
C ASN A 36 -104.10 130.84 -22.79
N VAL A 37 -102.89 130.36 -23.08
CA VAL A 37 -102.44 130.04 -24.45
C VAL A 37 -102.85 128.61 -24.79
N GLN A 38 -103.89 128.45 -25.60
CA GLN A 38 -104.44 127.13 -25.93
C GLN A 38 -103.50 126.33 -26.86
N ASN A 39 -103.17 126.87 -28.02
CA ASN A 39 -102.31 126.21 -28.99
C ASN A 39 -101.42 127.19 -29.77
N PHE A 40 -100.28 126.71 -30.24
CA PHE A 40 -99.48 127.38 -31.26
C PHE A 40 -99.63 126.60 -32.56
N VAL A 41 -100.04 127.28 -33.62
CA VAL A 41 -100.13 126.72 -34.98
C VAL A 41 -99.17 127.52 -35.84
N ASP A 42 -98.34 126.82 -36.60
CA ASP A 42 -97.43 127.39 -37.59
C ASP A 42 -97.85 126.91 -38.98
N GLY A 43 -97.77 127.80 -39.97
CA GLY A 43 -98.04 127.48 -41.38
C GLY A 43 -96.85 126.86 -42.11
N ASN A 44 -95.64 126.94 -41.54
CA ASN A 44 -94.39 126.48 -42.15
C ASN A 44 -93.78 125.25 -41.45
N GLU A 45 -94.57 124.52 -40.63
CA GLU A 45 -94.18 123.25 -39.98
C GLU A 45 -92.91 123.30 -39.09
N VAL A 46 -92.43 124.48 -38.69
CA VAL A 46 -91.16 124.65 -37.96
C VAL A 46 -91.23 123.98 -36.58
N ILE A 47 -92.40 124.05 -35.92
CA ILE A 47 -92.65 123.46 -34.60
C ILE A 47 -92.55 121.92 -34.66
N GLU A 48 -93.09 121.30 -35.72
CA GLU A 48 -93.06 119.85 -35.91
C GLU A 48 -91.63 119.36 -36.19
N ASN A 49 -90.92 120.06 -37.08
CA ASN A 49 -89.51 119.78 -37.39
C ASN A 49 -88.59 119.88 -36.16
N LEU A 50 -88.83 120.87 -35.27
CA LEU A 50 -88.12 120.99 -33.99
C LEU A 50 -88.42 119.82 -33.04
N GLY A 51 -89.65 119.29 -33.07
CA GLY A 51 -90.03 118.07 -32.36
C GLY A 51 -89.27 116.84 -32.88
N ILE A 52 -89.19 116.68 -34.20
CA ILE A 52 -88.49 115.56 -34.86
C ILE A 52 -86.99 115.57 -34.50
N ASP A 53 -86.31 116.71 -34.59
CA ASP A 53 -84.88 116.82 -34.25
C ASP A 53 -84.62 116.47 -32.77
N ASN A 54 -85.43 116.98 -31.83
CA ASN A 54 -85.31 116.61 -30.41
C ASN A 54 -85.57 115.12 -30.17
N ILE A 55 -86.56 114.51 -30.82
CA ILE A 55 -86.82 113.07 -30.75
C ILE A 55 -85.63 112.26 -31.30
N VAL A 56 -85.02 112.69 -32.40
CA VAL A 56 -83.84 112.03 -32.99
C VAL A 56 -82.63 112.18 -32.07
N LYS A 57 -82.38 113.35 -31.49
CA LYS A 57 -81.32 113.58 -30.50
C LYS A 57 -81.48 112.67 -29.27
N ILE A 58 -82.68 112.59 -28.69
CA ILE A 58 -82.99 111.71 -27.55
C ILE A 58 -82.80 110.23 -27.94
N LYS A 59 -83.31 109.79 -29.10
CA LYS A 59 -83.13 108.41 -29.59
C LYS A 59 -81.65 108.08 -29.81
N LYS A 60 -80.86 109.00 -30.38
CA LYS A 60 -79.41 108.82 -30.57
C LYS A 60 -78.68 108.73 -29.24
N ALA A 61 -78.96 109.62 -28.29
CA ALA A 61 -78.37 109.58 -26.95
C ALA A 61 -78.71 108.27 -26.22
N ALA A 62 -79.97 107.83 -26.26
CA ALA A 62 -80.40 106.56 -25.67
C ALA A 62 -79.75 105.34 -26.35
N ALA A 63 -79.57 105.36 -27.67
CA ALA A 63 -78.87 104.30 -28.40
C ALA A 63 -77.38 104.21 -28.04
N ILE A 64 -76.70 105.36 -27.90
CA ILE A 64 -75.31 105.43 -27.44
C ILE A 64 -75.21 104.90 -26.00
N ALA A 65 -76.03 105.40 -25.08
CA ALA A 65 -76.02 104.96 -23.68
C ALA A 65 -76.31 103.46 -23.52
N ARG A 66 -77.22 102.89 -24.34
CA ARG A 66 -77.43 101.43 -24.41
C ARG A 66 -76.18 100.71 -24.91
N ALA A 67 -75.57 101.16 -26.01
CA ALA A 67 -74.39 100.51 -26.58
C ALA A 67 -73.17 100.57 -25.64
N GLU A 68 -72.98 101.67 -24.92
CA GLU A 68 -71.96 101.81 -23.87
C GLU A 68 -72.25 100.87 -22.70
N SER A 69 -73.49 100.83 -22.20
CA SER A 69 -73.89 99.91 -21.13
C SER A 69 -73.70 98.44 -21.53
N GLU A 70 -74.09 98.06 -22.74
CA GLU A 70 -73.90 96.70 -23.27
C GLU A 70 -72.41 96.34 -23.45
N ARG A 71 -71.59 97.29 -23.89
CA ARG A 71 -70.13 97.12 -23.96
C ARG A 71 -69.55 96.90 -22.56
N ASP A 72 -69.92 97.74 -21.61
CA ASP A 72 -69.35 97.72 -20.27
C ASP A 72 -69.79 96.47 -19.48
N ILE A 73 -71.03 96.00 -19.66
CA ILE A 73 -71.49 94.69 -19.20
C ILE A 73 -70.65 93.56 -19.81
N LYS A 74 -70.40 93.57 -21.13
CA LYS A 74 -69.59 92.55 -21.80
C LYS A 74 -68.12 92.57 -21.35
N VAL A 75 -67.55 93.75 -21.11
CA VAL A 75 -66.18 93.90 -20.60
C VAL A 75 -66.09 93.40 -19.16
N ALA A 76 -67.05 93.75 -18.30
CA ALA A 76 -67.11 93.25 -16.93
C ALA A 76 -67.27 91.72 -16.88
N GLN A 77 -68.16 91.17 -17.71
CA GLN A 77 -68.35 89.72 -17.84
C GLN A 77 -67.07 89.04 -18.33
N ALA A 78 -66.46 89.51 -19.43
CA ALA A 78 -65.23 88.93 -19.96
C ALA A 78 -64.05 89.03 -18.98
N SER A 79 -63.99 90.08 -18.15
CA SER A 79 -63.00 90.22 -17.08
C SER A 79 -63.22 89.22 -15.96
N ALA A 80 -64.47 89.04 -15.51
CA ALA A 80 -64.83 88.07 -14.47
C ALA A 80 -64.62 86.61 -14.95
N ASP A 81 -65.02 86.31 -16.19
CA ASP A 81 -64.77 85.02 -16.83
C ASP A 81 -63.26 84.76 -16.95
N LYS A 82 -62.47 85.76 -17.33
CA LYS A 82 -61.00 85.63 -17.38
C LYS A 82 -60.42 85.35 -15.99
N GLU A 83 -60.77 86.14 -14.98
CA GLU A 83 -60.26 85.97 -13.61
C GLU A 83 -60.63 84.59 -13.03
N SER A 84 -61.86 84.12 -13.28
CA SER A 84 -62.31 82.78 -12.91
C SER A 84 -61.51 81.68 -13.60
N ASN A 85 -61.24 81.81 -14.90
CA ASN A 85 -60.43 80.85 -15.65
C ASN A 85 -58.95 80.86 -15.22
N ASP A 86 -58.36 82.05 -15.01
CA ASP A 86 -56.98 82.20 -14.54
C ASP A 86 -56.81 81.55 -13.15
N ALA A 87 -57.76 81.74 -12.24
CA ALA A 87 -57.80 81.09 -10.93
C ALA A 87 -57.97 79.56 -11.03
N ALA A 88 -58.84 79.08 -11.92
CA ALA A 88 -59.04 77.64 -12.16
C ALA A 88 -57.78 76.97 -12.73
N VAL A 89 -57.12 77.60 -13.71
CA VAL A 89 -55.86 77.11 -14.29
C VAL A 89 -54.73 77.11 -13.27
N ALA A 90 -54.62 78.14 -12.43
CA ALA A 90 -53.65 78.19 -11.34
C ALA A 90 -53.88 77.04 -10.34
N ALA A 91 -55.13 76.82 -9.90
CA ALA A 91 -55.48 75.73 -8.99
C ALA A 91 -55.20 74.34 -9.60
N GLN A 92 -55.58 74.11 -10.86
CA GLN A 92 -55.27 72.86 -11.57
C GLN A 92 -53.77 72.63 -11.73
N THR A 93 -53.00 73.69 -12.00
CA THR A 93 -51.54 73.63 -12.13
C THR A 93 -50.88 73.23 -10.81
N GLU A 94 -51.32 73.80 -9.68
CA GLU A 94 -50.81 73.40 -8.36
C GLU A 94 -51.22 71.97 -7.98
N ILE A 95 -52.45 71.54 -8.31
CA ILE A 95 -52.86 70.14 -8.13
C ILE A 95 -51.95 69.20 -8.95
N ALA A 96 -51.70 69.51 -10.22
CA ALA A 96 -50.85 68.72 -11.09
C ALA A 96 -49.39 68.65 -10.60
N LYS A 97 -48.83 69.78 -10.13
CA LYS A 97 -47.51 69.81 -9.47
C LYS A 97 -47.49 68.90 -8.24
N LYS A 98 -48.47 69.02 -7.34
CA LYS A 98 -48.54 68.21 -6.10
C LYS A 98 -48.74 66.73 -6.38
N GLN A 99 -49.50 66.37 -7.42
CA GLN A 99 -49.62 64.98 -7.89
C GLN A 99 -48.29 64.44 -8.45
N ASN A 100 -47.54 65.25 -9.19
CA ASN A 100 -46.22 64.87 -9.70
C ASN A 100 -45.18 64.73 -8.58
N GLU A 101 -45.10 65.70 -7.66
CA GLU A 101 -44.28 65.61 -6.44
C GLU A 101 -44.59 64.35 -5.63
N LEU A 102 -45.88 64.01 -5.45
CA LEU A 102 -46.33 62.80 -4.77
C LEU A 102 -45.92 61.53 -5.53
N ALA A 103 -46.01 61.52 -6.87
CA ALA A 103 -45.63 60.39 -7.70
C ALA A 103 -44.11 60.15 -7.68
N ILE A 104 -43.30 61.21 -7.76
CA ILE A 104 -41.84 61.15 -7.59
C ILE A 104 -41.52 60.60 -6.21
N LYS A 105 -42.06 61.20 -5.14
CA LYS A 105 -41.77 60.78 -3.76
C LYS A 105 -42.23 59.35 -3.45
N LYS A 106 -43.34 58.91 -4.04
CA LYS A 106 -43.77 57.50 -3.98
C LYS A 106 -42.77 56.57 -4.68
N SER A 107 -42.22 56.99 -5.82
CA SER A 107 -41.23 56.22 -6.58
C SER A 107 -39.89 56.15 -5.84
N GLU A 108 -39.44 57.26 -5.24
CA GLU A 108 -38.25 57.31 -4.37
C GLU A 108 -38.38 56.36 -3.17
N LEU A 109 -39.51 56.44 -2.45
CA LEU A 109 -39.78 55.55 -1.30
C LEU A 109 -39.89 54.08 -1.72
N GLN A 110 -40.45 53.79 -2.90
CA GLN A 110 -40.50 52.44 -3.46
C GLN A 110 -39.09 51.93 -3.79
N MET A 111 -38.25 52.74 -4.46
CA MET A 111 -36.86 52.39 -4.73
C MET A 111 -36.05 52.16 -3.44
N GLU A 112 -36.26 52.99 -2.42
CA GLU A 112 -35.61 52.80 -1.11
C GLU A 112 -36.07 51.50 -0.43
N ALA A 113 -37.37 51.21 -0.45
CA ALA A 113 -37.95 49.98 0.09
C ALA A 113 -37.44 48.73 -0.64
N ASP A 114 -37.41 48.75 -1.97
CA ASP A 114 -36.92 47.64 -2.80
C ASP A 114 -35.40 47.45 -2.64
N THR A 115 -34.64 48.55 -2.49
CA THR A 115 -33.20 48.49 -2.18
C THR A 115 -32.95 47.86 -0.81
N LYS A 116 -33.67 48.31 0.23
CA LYS A 116 -33.58 47.74 1.58
C LYS A 116 -34.01 46.28 1.62
N LYS A 117 -35.04 45.91 0.86
CA LYS A 117 -35.48 44.52 0.71
C LYS A 117 -34.41 43.68 0.01
N ALA A 118 -33.88 44.11 -1.12
CA ALA A 118 -32.81 43.40 -1.83
C ALA A 118 -31.54 43.25 -0.98
N MET A 119 -31.20 44.25 -0.16
CA MET A 119 -30.13 44.14 0.84
C MET A 119 -30.44 43.11 1.94
N ALA A 120 -31.68 43.06 2.43
CA ALA A 120 -32.10 42.09 3.43
C ALA A 120 -32.14 40.65 2.86
N ASP A 121 -32.65 40.47 1.64
CA ASP A 121 -32.70 39.20 0.93
C ASP A 121 -31.25 38.69 0.65
N ALA A 122 -30.36 39.57 0.15
CA ALA A 122 -28.95 39.22 -0.06
C ALA A 122 -28.21 38.91 1.25
N ALA A 123 -28.47 39.65 2.34
CA ALA A 123 -27.90 39.35 3.66
C ALA A 123 -28.41 38.01 4.21
N TYR A 124 -29.69 37.68 3.97
CA TYR A 124 -30.28 36.39 4.33
C TYR A 124 -29.63 35.24 3.56
N ASP A 125 -29.44 35.37 2.24
CA ASP A 125 -28.78 34.34 1.43
C ASP A 125 -27.30 34.16 1.82
N ILE A 126 -26.58 35.24 2.11
CA ILE A 126 -25.20 35.17 2.64
C ILE A 126 -25.17 34.43 3.99
N GLN A 127 -26.06 34.77 4.93
CA GLN A 127 -26.14 34.09 6.23
C GLN A 127 -26.53 32.61 6.08
N LYS A 128 -27.41 32.29 5.15
CA LYS A 128 -27.82 30.91 4.84
C LYS A 128 -26.66 30.07 4.30
N GLU A 129 -25.87 30.59 3.36
CA GLU A 129 -24.69 29.88 2.84
C GLU A 129 -23.54 29.85 3.87
N GLU A 130 -23.40 30.85 4.74
CA GLU A 130 -22.44 30.82 5.87
C GLU A 130 -22.81 29.75 6.91
N GLN A 131 -24.10 29.66 7.29
CA GLN A 131 -24.61 28.59 8.14
C GLN A 131 -24.44 27.22 7.48
N ARG A 132 -24.76 27.11 6.19
CA ARG A 132 -24.58 25.87 5.43
C ARG A 132 -23.11 25.44 5.41
N LYS A 133 -22.18 26.34 5.10
CA LYS A 133 -20.74 26.07 5.16
C LYS A 133 -20.30 25.64 6.56
N THR A 134 -20.83 26.28 7.60
CA THR A 134 -20.57 25.92 9.00
C THR A 134 -21.08 24.51 9.33
N ILE A 135 -22.27 24.14 8.85
CA ILE A 135 -22.83 22.79 8.99
C ILE A 135 -22.00 21.78 8.21
N GLU A 136 -21.66 22.04 6.94
CA GLU A 136 -20.83 21.15 6.11
C GLU A 136 -19.44 20.92 6.74
N VAL A 137 -18.80 21.95 7.30
CA VAL A 137 -17.54 21.82 8.05
C VAL A 137 -17.73 21.03 9.36
N ALA A 138 -18.81 21.29 10.11
CA ALA A 138 -19.09 20.56 11.34
C ALA A 138 -19.39 19.07 11.08
N THR A 139 -20.14 18.76 10.01
CA THR A 139 -20.41 17.39 9.55
C THR A 139 -19.13 16.71 9.08
N ALA A 140 -18.31 17.36 8.25
CA ALA A 140 -17.03 16.81 7.82
C ALA A 140 -16.08 16.52 9.01
N ASN A 141 -16.00 17.43 9.98
CA ASN A 141 -15.24 17.21 11.21
C ASN A 141 -15.80 16.06 12.06
N ALA A 142 -17.13 15.91 12.13
CA ALA A 142 -17.76 14.79 12.83
C ALA A 142 -17.53 13.46 12.13
N ASP A 143 -17.53 13.44 10.79
CA ASP A 143 -17.22 12.26 9.98
C ASP A 143 -15.73 11.87 10.08
N ILE A 144 -14.82 12.85 10.07
CA ILE A 144 -13.39 12.61 10.35
C ILE A 144 -13.22 12.03 11.75
N ALA A 145 -13.81 12.64 12.80
CA ALA A 145 -13.73 12.12 14.16
C ALA A 145 -14.36 10.72 14.32
N LYS A 146 -15.38 10.40 13.52
CA LYS A 146 -15.96 9.05 13.45
C LYS A 146 -15.00 8.06 12.78
N GLN A 147 -14.37 8.43 11.67
CA GLN A 147 -13.37 7.61 10.97
C GLN A 147 -12.12 7.39 11.84
N GLU A 148 -11.61 8.43 12.51
CA GLU A 148 -10.49 8.31 13.45
C GLU A 148 -10.80 7.33 14.58
N ARG A 149 -12.00 7.42 15.19
CA ARG A 149 -12.45 6.45 16.20
C ARG A 149 -12.62 5.03 15.65
N GLU A 150 -13.07 4.88 14.40
CA GLU A 150 -13.18 3.57 13.76
C GLU A 150 -11.80 2.96 13.46
N ILE A 151 -10.82 3.79 13.06
CA ILE A 151 -9.42 3.40 12.90
C ILE A 151 -8.81 3.02 14.26
N GLU A 152 -9.01 3.84 15.29
CA GLU A 152 -8.54 3.55 16.66
C GLU A 152 -9.14 2.25 17.20
N LEU A 153 -10.43 2.00 16.96
CA LEU A 153 -11.11 0.78 17.38
C LEU A 153 -10.57 -0.44 16.61
N LYS A 154 -10.36 -0.35 15.30
CA LYS A 154 -9.71 -1.40 14.50
C LYS A 154 -8.26 -1.64 14.93
N GLN A 155 -7.50 -0.61 15.28
CA GLN A 155 -6.14 -0.76 15.83
C GLN A 155 -6.16 -1.49 17.17
N LYS A 156 -7.14 -1.20 18.05
CA LYS A 156 -7.33 -1.94 19.31
C LYS A 156 -7.78 -3.38 19.07
N GLU A 157 -8.67 -3.64 18.11
CA GLU A 157 -9.06 -5.00 17.71
C GLU A 157 -7.86 -5.78 17.19
N VAL A 158 -7.06 -5.21 16.27
CA VAL A 158 -5.81 -5.82 15.80
C VAL A 158 -4.89 -6.12 16.97
N ALA A 159 -4.60 -5.15 17.85
CA ALA A 159 -3.73 -5.36 19.01
C ALA A 159 -4.25 -6.45 19.97
N VAL A 160 -5.57 -6.55 20.19
CA VAL A 160 -6.18 -7.63 20.98
C VAL A 160 -6.06 -8.98 20.28
N THR A 161 -6.21 -9.04 18.96
CA THR A 161 -6.02 -10.28 18.19
C THR A 161 -4.55 -10.69 18.08
N GLU A 162 -3.61 -9.75 17.99
CA GLU A 162 -2.18 -10.02 18.05
C GLU A 162 -1.81 -10.56 19.43
N GLN A 163 -2.29 -9.96 20.52
CA GLN A 163 -2.07 -10.46 21.87
C GLN A 163 -2.68 -11.84 22.11
N SER A 164 -3.88 -12.13 21.57
CA SER A 164 -4.51 -13.44 21.73
C SER A 164 -3.80 -14.53 20.92
N LEU A 165 -3.42 -14.23 19.67
CA LEU A 165 -2.62 -15.11 18.82
C LEU A 165 -1.21 -15.32 19.38
N GLU A 166 -0.56 -14.27 19.90
CA GLU A 166 0.76 -14.39 20.54
C GLU A 166 0.67 -15.24 21.81
N ALA A 167 -0.37 -15.07 22.62
CA ALA A 167 -0.62 -15.91 23.80
C ALA A 167 -0.93 -17.37 23.43
N GLU A 168 -1.68 -17.61 22.36
CA GLU A 168 -1.95 -18.97 21.85
C GLU A 168 -0.68 -19.62 21.31
N VAL A 169 0.08 -18.91 20.45
CA VAL A 169 1.35 -19.39 19.88
C VAL A 169 2.39 -19.62 20.98
N LYS A 170 2.51 -18.74 21.97
CA LYS A 170 3.38 -18.94 23.14
C LYS A 170 2.96 -20.18 23.94
N LYS A 171 1.69 -20.32 24.31
CA LYS A 171 1.20 -21.52 25.03
C LYS A 171 1.39 -22.80 24.22
N LYS A 172 1.19 -22.76 22.90
CA LYS A 172 1.40 -23.91 22.00
C LYS A 172 2.89 -24.23 21.83
N ALA A 173 3.76 -23.22 21.78
CA ALA A 173 5.21 -23.40 21.75
C ALA A 173 5.77 -23.90 23.08
N GLU A 174 5.23 -23.44 24.22
CA GLU A 174 5.54 -23.94 25.55
C GLU A 174 5.06 -25.39 25.74
N ALA A 175 3.83 -25.71 25.32
CA ALA A 175 3.31 -27.08 25.32
C ALA A 175 4.15 -28.00 24.43
N ASN A 176 4.55 -27.56 23.24
CA ASN A 176 5.44 -28.31 22.35
C ASN A 176 6.85 -28.49 22.95
N LYS A 177 7.42 -27.45 23.58
CA LYS A 177 8.70 -27.55 24.31
C LYS A 177 8.61 -28.53 25.46
N TYR A 178 7.55 -28.47 26.25
CA TYR A 178 7.31 -29.35 27.39
C TYR A 178 7.12 -30.81 26.94
N ALA A 179 6.34 -31.04 25.88
CA ALA A 179 6.18 -32.36 25.28
C ALA A 179 7.51 -32.89 24.72
N ALA A 180 8.30 -32.07 24.03
CA ALA A 180 9.62 -32.45 23.53
C ALA A 180 10.62 -32.73 24.66
N GLN A 181 10.57 -31.96 25.76
CA GLN A 181 11.37 -32.20 26.97
C GLN A 181 10.98 -33.53 27.62
N GLN A 182 9.69 -33.79 27.85
CA GLN A 182 9.23 -35.08 28.38
C GLN A 182 9.59 -36.26 27.46
N GLN A 183 9.50 -36.09 26.13
CA GLN A 183 9.92 -37.12 25.19
C GLN A 183 11.44 -37.38 25.24
N ALA A 184 12.26 -36.33 25.33
CA ALA A 184 13.70 -36.45 25.48
C ALA A 184 14.09 -37.08 26.83
N GLU A 185 13.42 -36.69 27.91
CA GLU A 185 13.63 -37.24 29.26
C GLU A 185 13.18 -38.70 29.35
N ALA A 186 12.05 -39.06 28.74
CA ALA A 186 11.62 -40.45 28.60
C ALA A 186 12.60 -41.29 27.78
N GLN A 187 13.16 -40.75 26.69
CA GLN A 187 14.21 -41.43 25.92
C GLN A 187 15.52 -41.58 26.72
N LEU A 188 15.91 -40.57 27.50
CA LEU A 188 17.09 -40.67 28.38
C LEU A 188 16.86 -41.72 29.47
N TYR A 189 15.68 -41.74 30.10
CA TYR A 189 15.30 -42.73 31.10
C TYR A 189 15.27 -44.15 30.51
N GLN A 190 14.71 -44.33 29.31
CA GLN A 190 14.74 -45.61 28.58
C GLN A 190 16.18 -46.05 28.30
N ARG A 191 17.04 -45.17 27.76
CA ARG A 191 18.46 -45.49 27.50
C ARG A 191 19.23 -45.79 28.79
N GLN A 192 18.95 -45.10 29.88
CA GLN A 192 19.55 -45.38 31.19
C GLN A 192 19.11 -46.76 31.70
N LYS A 193 17.82 -47.09 31.63
CA LYS A 193 17.30 -48.40 32.05
C LYS A 193 17.74 -49.53 31.14
N GLU A 194 17.87 -49.32 29.83
CA GLU A 194 18.50 -50.28 28.92
C GLU A 194 19.99 -50.46 29.21
N ALA A 195 20.73 -49.39 29.50
CA ALA A 195 22.15 -49.48 29.86
C ALA A 195 22.35 -50.22 31.20
N GLU A 196 21.52 -49.93 32.19
CA GLU A 196 21.48 -50.62 33.49
C GLU A 196 21.12 -52.10 33.32
N ALA A 197 20.10 -52.42 32.50
CA ALA A 197 19.73 -53.79 32.17
C ALA A 197 20.87 -54.53 31.45
N ARG A 198 21.51 -53.92 30.45
CA ARG A 198 22.68 -54.51 29.76
C ARG A 198 23.86 -54.70 30.71
N GLN A 199 24.11 -53.79 31.66
CA GLN A 199 25.16 -54.00 32.67
C GLN A 199 24.80 -55.12 33.65
N PHE A 200 23.54 -55.23 34.07
CA PHE A 200 23.09 -56.32 34.92
C PHE A 200 23.14 -57.69 34.21
N GLU A 201 22.72 -57.75 32.94
CA GLU A 201 22.86 -58.95 32.10
C GLU A 201 24.33 -59.33 31.86
N ALA A 202 25.20 -58.36 31.57
CA ALA A 202 26.63 -58.59 31.41
C ALA A 202 27.29 -59.05 32.72
N GLN A 203 26.90 -58.50 33.88
CA GLN A 203 27.35 -58.97 35.19
C GLN A 203 26.89 -60.40 35.46
N ARG A 204 25.60 -60.71 35.24
CA ARG A 204 25.04 -62.07 35.36
C ARG A 204 25.73 -63.07 34.44
N GLN A 205 26.04 -62.69 33.19
CA GLN A 205 26.76 -63.54 32.24
C GLN A 205 28.21 -63.74 32.66
N ALA A 206 28.90 -62.69 33.14
CA ALA A 206 30.27 -62.81 33.65
C ALA A 206 30.34 -63.63 34.95
N GLU A 207 29.33 -63.56 35.81
CA GLU A 207 29.19 -64.38 37.01
C GLU A 207 28.87 -65.84 36.67
N ALA A 208 27.98 -66.09 35.69
CA ALA A 208 27.72 -67.42 35.15
C ALA A 208 28.98 -68.04 34.52
N GLN A 209 29.74 -67.28 33.73
CA GLN A 209 31.01 -67.74 33.16
C GLN A 209 32.08 -68.02 34.23
N LYS A 210 32.12 -67.26 35.32
CA LYS A 210 32.98 -67.58 36.47
C LYS A 210 32.54 -68.88 37.15
N ALA A 211 31.24 -69.07 37.38
CA ALA A 211 30.71 -70.30 37.96
C ALA A 211 30.95 -71.53 37.06
N GLU A 212 30.79 -71.40 35.74
CA GLU A 212 31.14 -72.45 34.77
C GLU A 212 32.64 -72.74 34.73
N ALA A 213 33.49 -71.71 34.80
CA ALA A 213 34.94 -71.88 34.86
C ALA A 213 35.39 -72.57 36.16
N GLU A 214 34.80 -72.23 37.31
CA GLU A 214 35.05 -72.90 38.60
C GLU A 214 34.54 -74.34 38.60
N ALA A 215 33.34 -74.60 38.07
CA ALA A 215 32.80 -75.95 37.91
C ALA A 215 33.66 -76.81 36.98
N MET A 216 34.13 -76.26 35.86
CA MET A 216 35.05 -76.94 34.95
C MET A 216 36.42 -77.20 35.60
N ARG A 217 36.90 -76.28 36.44
CA ARG A 217 38.16 -76.46 37.18
C ARG A 217 38.04 -77.59 38.22
N TYR A 218 36.93 -77.64 38.95
CA TYR A 218 36.61 -78.72 39.89
C TYR A 218 36.46 -80.08 39.20
N ALA A 219 35.78 -80.13 38.05
CA ALA A 219 35.64 -81.35 37.25
C ALA A 219 36.99 -81.91 36.80
N LYS A 220 37.91 -81.06 36.32
CA LYS A 220 39.26 -81.48 35.93
C LYS A 220 40.14 -81.90 37.10
N GLU A 221 39.91 -81.35 38.29
CA GLU A 221 40.59 -81.81 39.51
C GLU A 221 40.17 -83.23 39.92
N GLN A 222 38.88 -83.56 39.80
CA GLN A 222 38.38 -84.92 40.04
C GLN A 222 38.86 -85.91 38.96
N GLU A 223 38.89 -85.51 37.69
CA GLU A 223 39.40 -86.33 36.59
C GLU A 223 40.90 -86.65 36.77
N ALA A 224 41.70 -85.66 37.19
CA ALA A 224 43.11 -85.85 37.52
C ALA A 224 43.34 -86.75 38.75
N ALA A 225 42.44 -86.73 39.74
CA ALA A 225 42.48 -87.65 40.88
C ALA A 225 42.15 -89.10 40.45
N GLY A 226 41.15 -89.28 39.58
CA GLY A 226 40.80 -90.60 39.02
C GLY A 226 41.96 -91.24 38.24
N ILE A 227 42.64 -90.46 37.39
CA ILE A 227 43.79 -90.95 36.62
C ILE A 227 44.96 -91.39 37.51
N ARG A 228 45.23 -90.69 38.64
CA ARG A 228 46.26 -91.13 39.60
C ARG A 228 45.90 -92.46 40.27
N ALA A 229 44.66 -92.62 40.70
CA ALA A 229 44.19 -93.85 41.34
C ALA A 229 44.28 -95.06 40.39
N VAL A 230 43.98 -94.89 39.10
CA VAL A 230 44.17 -95.94 38.08
C VAL A 230 45.66 -96.22 37.86
N GLY A 231 46.51 -95.19 37.76
CA GLY A 231 47.96 -95.36 37.57
C GLY A 231 48.66 -96.09 38.73
N GLU A 232 48.28 -95.83 39.98
CA GLU A 232 48.79 -96.55 41.16
C GLU A 232 48.33 -98.02 41.19
N ALA A 233 47.11 -98.30 40.74
CA ALA A 233 46.59 -99.66 40.61
C ALA A 233 47.30 -100.45 39.49
N GLU A 234 47.55 -99.84 38.33
CA GLU A 234 48.28 -100.48 37.23
C GLU A 234 49.75 -100.74 37.58
N ALA A 235 50.43 -99.80 38.25
CA ALA A 235 51.80 -99.99 38.73
C ALA A 235 51.92 -101.18 39.70
N SER A 236 50.96 -101.31 40.62
CA SER A 236 50.90 -102.43 41.56
C SER A 236 50.65 -103.78 40.86
N ALA A 237 49.77 -103.80 39.84
CA ALA A 237 49.49 -105.00 39.06
C ALA A 237 50.69 -105.47 38.22
N ILE A 238 51.50 -104.54 37.70
CA ILE A 238 52.71 -104.86 36.93
C ILE A 238 53.80 -105.47 37.83
N GLN A 239 54.01 -104.95 39.05
CA GLN A 239 54.95 -105.57 40.00
C GLN A 239 54.55 -107.02 40.35
N ALA A 240 53.25 -107.27 40.60
CA ALA A 240 52.77 -108.61 40.89
C ALA A 240 52.97 -109.60 39.72
N LYS A 241 52.78 -109.14 38.47
CA LYS A 241 53.08 -109.96 37.28
C LYS A 241 54.56 -110.25 37.11
N GLY A 242 55.45 -109.28 37.33
CA GLY A 242 56.89 -109.46 37.17
C GLY A 242 57.48 -110.53 38.09
N ILE A 243 56.97 -110.66 39.32
CA ILE A 243 57.39 -111.71 40.25
C ILE A 243 56.87 -113.09 39.78
N ALA A 244 55.62 -113.16 39.34
CA ALA A 244 55.01 -114.41 38.85
C ALA A 244 55.64 -114.93 37.54
N GLU A 245 56.08 -114.05 36.63
CA GLU A 245 56.79 -114.45 35.41
C GLU A 245 58.20 -114.98 35.69
N ALA A 246 58.91 -114.45 36.70
CA ALA A 246 60.23 -114.95 37.10
C ALA A 246 60.17 -116.40 37.61
N GLU A 247 59.26 -116.72 38.54
CA GLU A 247 59.09 -118.10 39.05
C GLU A 247 58.60 -119.08 37.96
N ALA A 248 57.81 -118.60 36.99
CA ALA A 248 57.36 -119.40 35.86
C ALA A 248 58.48 -119.67 34.84
N MET A 249 59.48 -118.79 34.72
CA MET A 249 60.61 -118.93 33.80
C MET A 249 61.62 -119.96 34.33
N GLU A 250 61.87 -119.98 35.63
CA GLU A 250 62.76 -120.95 36.29
C GLU A 250 62.22 -122.39 36.17
N LYS A 251 60.91 -122.60 36.44
CA LYS A 251 60.25 -123.91 36.24
C LYS A 251 60.13 -124.33 34.77
N LYS A 252 60.09 -123.38 33.83
CA LYS A 252 60.15 -123.70 32.40
C LYS A 252 61.54 -124.22 31.97
N ALA A 253 62.62 -123.71 32.56
CA ALA A 253 63.98 -124.16 32.21
C ALA A 253 64.19 -125.66 32.50
N GLU A 254 63.69 -126.17 33.63
CA GLU A 254 63.76 -127.61 33.95
C GLU A 254 62.91 -128.48 32.99
N ALA A 255 61.79 -127.97 32.49
CA ALA A 255 60.92 -128.69 31.56
C ALA A 255 61.50 -128.74 30.12
N TYR A 256 62.18 -127.68 29.67
CA TYR A 256 62.83 -127.65 28.35
C TYR A 256 64.04 -128.59 28.23
N ALA A 257 64.58 -129.09 29.34
CA ALA A 257 65.71 -130.04 29.34
C ALA A 257 65.36 -131.46 28.85
N LYS A 258 64.08 -131.80 28.63
CA LYS A 258 63.66 -133.21 28.39
C LYS A 258 62.86 -133.51 27.11
N TYR A 259 62.55 -132.55 26.25
CA TYR A 259 61.87 -132.84 24.97
C TYR A 259 62.52 -132.16 23.75
N ASN A 260 62.62 -132.92 22.65
CA ASN A 260 63.67 -132.76 21.65
C ASN A 260 63.14 -132.18 20.31
N LYS A 261 63.74 -131.06 19.87
CA LYS A 261 63.95 -130.61 18.47
C LYS A 261 62.80 -130.47 17.44
N ALA A 262 61.53 -130.73 17.73
CA ALA A 262 60.46 -130.64 16.70
C ALA A 262 59.62 -129.35 16.70
N ALA A 263 59.38 -128.71 17.86
CA ALA A 263 58.32 -127.69 17.99
C ALA A 263 58.68 -126.25 17.51
N VAL A 264 59.93 -125.98 17.13
CA VAL A 264 60.39 -124.62 16.78
C VAL A 264 60.00 -124.23 15.35
N ALA A 265 59.64 -125.18 14.50
CA ALA A 265 59.39 -124.95 13.07
C ALA A 265 57.98 -124.42 12.73
N GLU A 266 57.00 -124.53 13.63
CA GLU A 266 55.58 -124.34 13.27
C GLU A 266 55.07 -122.90 13.37
N MET A 267 55.62 -122.07 14.27
CA MET A 267 55.02 -120.74 14.55
C MET A 267 55.53 -119.57 13.69
N MET A 268 56.68 -119.68 13.02
CA MET A 268 57.16 -118.62 12.11
C MET A 268 56.23 -118.39 10.91
N ILE A 269 55.43 -119.38 10.52
CA ILE A 269 54.52 -119.31 9.36
C ILE A 269 53.31 -118.39 9.63
N LYS A 270 52.93 -118.16 10.90
CA LYS A 270 51.75 -117.34 11.26
C LYS A 270 51.95 -115.83 11.16
N VAL A 271 53.18 -115.33 11.08
CA VAL A 271 53.50 -113.88 11.21
C VAL A 271 53.81 -113.20 9.87
N LEU A 272 53.86 -113.96 8.78
CA LEU A 272 54.16 -113.44 7.43
C LEU A 272 53.06 -112.54 6.80
N PRO A 273 51.74 -112.72 7.07
CA PRO A 273 50.71 -111.85 6.46
C PRO A 273 50.79 -110.38 6.88
N ASP A 274 51.09 -110.11 8.16
CA ASP A 274 50.96 -108.76 8.74
C ASP A 274 52.02 -107.77 8.25
N ILE A 275 53.18 -108.25 7.81
CA ILE A 275 54.27 -107.40 7.29
C ILE A 275 53.98 -106.92 5.87
N ALA A 276 53.28 -107.72 5.04
CA ALA A 276 52.95 -107.34 3.68
C ALA A 276 51.94 -106.17 3.61
N ALA A 277 50.99 -106.11 4.55
CA ALA A 277 49.97 -105.07 4.59
C ALA A 277 50.56 -103.66 4.85
N LYS A 278 51.56 -103.54 5.73
CA LYS A 278 52.14 -102.24 6.14
C LYS A 278 53.13 -101.61 5.15
N VAL A 279 53.45 -102.27 4.05
CA VAL A 279 54.35 -101.72 3.02
C VAL A 279 53.58 -100.99 1.91
N ALA A 280 52.25 -101.20 1.80
CA ALA A 280 51.43 -100.65 0.72
C ALA A 280 50.81 -99.26 0.99
N GLU A 281 50.81 -98.78 2.25
CA GLU A 281 50.16 -97.51 2.64
C GLU A 281 50.64 -96.25 1.88
N PRO A 282 51.95 -96.00 1.62
CA PRO A 282 52.41 -94.70 1.14
C PRO A 282 52.27 -94.46 -0.38
N LEU A 283 51.67 -95.38 -1.14
CA LEU A 283 51.48 -95.22 -2.59
C LEU A 283 50.07 -94.73 -3.00
N GLY A 284 49.11 -94.65 -2.07
CA GLY A 284 47.70 -94.35 -2.38
C GLY A 284 47.27 -92.88 -2.30
N GLN A 285 48.18 -91.91 -2.15
CA GLN A 285 47.85 -90.59 -1.60
C GLN A 285 48.02 -89.34 -2.49
N ILE A 286 48.46 -89.45 -3.76
CA ILE A 286 48.52 -88.29 -4.68
C ILE A 286 48.18 -88.74 -6.12
N ASP A 287 46.98 -88.43 -6.61
CA ASP A 287 46.51 -88.95 -7.92
C ASP A 287 45.91 -87.88 -8.88
N LYS A 288 45.98 -86.58 -8.55
CA LYS A 288 45.74 -85.51 -9.55
C LYS A 288 46.23 -84.11 -9.16
N ILE A 289 47.24 -83.64 -9.90
CA ILE A 289 47.44 -82.21 -10.19
C ILE A 289 47.01 -82.00 -11.64
N THR A 290 46.24 -80.95 -11.94
CA THR A 290 45.82 -80.65 -13.31
C THR A 290 46.06 -79.18 -13.63
N ILE A 291 47.24 -78.93 -14.17
CA ILE A 291 47.54 -77.73 -14.98
C ILE A 291 46.81 -77.91 -16.31
N ILE A 292 46.02 -76.93 -16.74
CA ILE A 292 45.45 -76.89 -18.09
C ILE A 292 46.14 -75.78 -18.87
N GLY A 293 47.17 -76.18 -19.59
CA GLY A 293 47.78 -75.44 -20.68
C GLY A 293 47.95 -76.36 -21.88
N GLY A 294 46.93 -76.41 -22.74
CA GLY A 294 47.15 -76.64 -24.16
C GLY A 294 47.29 -75.27 -24.81
N GLY A 295 48.28 -74.98 -25.62
CA GLY A 295 48.97 -75.93 -26.47
C GLY A 295 48.86 -75.43 -27.90
N ASP A 296 49.49 -74.28 -28.15
CA ASP A 296 50.29 -74.11 -29.34
C ASP A 296 51.63 -73.47 -28.92
N GLY A 297 52.76 -73.96 -29.45
CA GLY A 297 54.02 -73.19 -29.52
C GLY A 297 54.86 -72.92 -28.25
N GLU A 298 55.17 -73.93 -27.45
CA GLU A 298 56.51 -74.14 -26.81
C GLU A 298 57.15 -73.10 -25.83
N ASN A 299 57.35 -73.60 -24.59
CA ASN A 299 58.40 -73.25 -23.59
C ASN A 299 58.48 -71.87 -22.90
N GLY A 300 58.26 -71.88 -21.57
CA GLY A 300 59.05 -71.02 -20.67
C GLY A 300 58.42 -70.60 -19.34
N VAL A 301 58.38 -71.49 -18.33
CA VAL A 301 58.12 -71.12 -16.91
C VAL A 301 59.36 -70.42 -16.32
N GLY A 302 59.79 -69.31 -16.93
CA GLY A 302 61.12 -68.72 -16.73
C GLY A 302 61.15 -67.24 -16.33
N LYS A 303 60.00 -66.55 -16.25
CA LYS A 303 59.93 -65.11 -15.90
C LYS A 303 59.04 -64.76 -14.71
N VAL A 304 58.90 -65.68 -13.76
CA VAL A 304 58.58 -65.33 -12.36
C VAL A 304 59.78 -64.63 -11.67
N ALA A 305 60.97 -64.67 -12.29
CA ALA A 305 62.20 -64.07 -11.78
C ALA A 305 62.49 -62.62 -12.26
N GLY A 306 61.53 -61.91 -12.88
CA GLY A 306 61.80 -60.68 -13.65
C GLY A 306 61.21 -59.35 -13.16
N ASN A 307 60.07 -59.33 -12.45
CA ASN A 307 59.26 -58.10 -12.26
C ASN A 307 59.37 -57.41 -10.89
N VAL A 308 60.34 -57.79 -10.05
CA VAL A 308 60.68 -57.04 -8.82
C VAL A 308 61.08 -55.58 -9.10
N PRO A 309 61.86 -55.23 -10.17
CA PRO A 309 62.24 -53.84 -10.44
C PRO A 309 61.06 -52.90 -10.73
N VAL A 310 60.00 -53.42 -11.37
CA VAL A 310 58.80 -52.64 -11.75
C VAL A 310 57.98 -52.24 -10.51
N VAL A 311 57.96 -53.10 -9.49
CA VAL A 311 57.31 -52.78 -8.20
C VAL A 311 58.15 -51.79 -7.40
N MET A 312 59.48 -51.89 -7.45
CA MET A 312 60.37 -50.93 -6.78
C MET A 312 60.32 -49.52 -7.38
N ALA A 313 60.32 -49.38 -8.70
CA ALA A 313 60.21 -48.07 -9.37
C ALA A 313 59.00 -47.26 -8.86
N LYS A 314 57.86 -47.94 -8.70
CA LYS A 314 56.60 -47.34 -8.23
C LYS A 314 56.63 -46.90 -6.76
N VAL A 315 57.46 -47.53 -5.94
CA VAL A 315 57.69 -47.12 -4.54
C VAL A 315 58.60 -45.89 -4.48
N PHE A 316 59.68 -45.84 -5.26
CA PHE A 316 60.57 -44.68 -5.33
C PHE A 316 59.85 -43.43 -5.87
N GLU A 317 59.01 -43.58 -6.89
CA GLU A 317 58.17 -42.50 -7.43
C GLU A 317 57.21 -41.94 -6.36
N SER A 318 56.51 -42.82 -5.62
CA SER A 318 55.62 -42.41 -4.53
C SER A 318 56.33 -41.73 -3.35
N MET A 319 57.62 -42.04 -3.13
CA MET A 319 58.41 -41.45 -2.05
C MET A 319 58.91 -40.05 -2.43
N LYS A 320 59.33 -39.85 -3.69
CA LYS A 320 59.70 -38.56 -4.26
C LYS A 320 58.54 -37.57 -4.25
N GLU A 321 57.35 -38.02 -4.65
CA GLU A 321 56.14 -37.19 -4.70
C GLU A 321 55.58 -36.86 -3.30
N ALA A 322 55.73 -37.75 -2.31
CA ALA A 322 55.26 -37.54 -0.95
C ALA A 322 56.21 -36.73 -0.03
N THR A 323 57.50 -36.60 -0.37
CA THR A 323 58.50 -35.97 0.50
C THR A 323 59.33 -34.86 -0.15
N GLY A 324 59.29 -34.72 -1.48
CA GLY A 324 59.98 -33.64 -2.21
C GLY A 324 61.52 -33.78 -2.28
N ILE A 325 62.09 -34.91 -1.84
CA ILE A 325 63.53 -35.18 -1.87
C ILE A 325 63.86 -36.05 -3.08
N ASP A 326 64.65 -35.55 -4.02
CA ASP A 326 65.20 -36.37 -5.10
C ASP A 326 66.55 -36.98 -4.70
N LEU A 327 66.53 -38.27 -4.39
CA LEU A 327 67.73 -39.03 -4.03
C LEU A 327 68.75 -39.12 -5.19
N SER A 328 68.38 -38.73 -6.41
CA SER A 328 69.27 -38.69 -7.59
C SER A 328 70.26 -37.52 -7.56
N GLU A 329 69.90 -36.39 -6.93
CA GLU A 329 70.82 -35.25 -6.75
C GLU A 329 71.82 -35.51 -5.60
N ILE A 330 71.37 -36.21 -4.55
CA ILE A 330 72.20 -36.58 -3.40
C ILE A 330 73.34 -37.55 -3.78
N ILE A 331 73.15 -38.38 -4.81
CA ILE A 331 74.15 -39.38 -5.26
C ILE A 331 75.28 -38.77 -6.11
N ASN A 332 75.12 -37.57 -6.66
CA ASN A 332 76.14 -36.90 -7.50
C ASN A 332 76.80 -35.68 -6.83
N ALA A 333 76.51 -35.41 -5.56
CA ALA A 333 76.91 -34.18 -4.87
C ALA A 333 77.85 -34.42 -3.68
N ASP A 334 78.89 -35.25 -3.86
CA ASP A 334 79.89 -35.50 -2.80
C ASP A 334 81.34 -35.62 -3.34
N SER A 335 81.86 -34.55 -3.95
CA SER A 335 83.30 -34.26 -3.95
C SER A 335 83.63 -32.78 -4.21
N TYR A 336 83.95 -32.04 -3.12
CA TYR A 336 84.78 -30.82 -3.05
C TYR A 336 84.48 -29.59 -3.94
N ASP A 337 84.60 -28.35 -3.46
CA ASP A 337 84.33 -27.68 -2.18
C ASP A 337 84.21 -26.16 -2.53
N ALA A 338 83.60 -25.36 -1.67
CA ALA A 338 83.27 -23.96 -1.93
C ALA A 338 84.50 -23.04 -2.08
N LYS A 339 84.38 -21.96 -2.87
CA LYS A 339 84.31 -20.58 -2.33
C LYS A 339 84.27 -19.43 -3.36
N VAL A 340 83.74 -18.33 -2.83
CA VAL A 340 83.71 -16.91 -3.25
C VAL A 340 84.82 -16.38 -4.19
N ASN A 341 84.41 -15.32 -4.90
CA ASN A 341 85.20 -14.24 -5.54
C ASN A 341 85.59 -14.35 -7.03
N ARG A 342 85.11 -13.31 -7.74
CA ARG A 342 85.76 -12.53 -8.82
C ARG A 342 85.84 -13.09 -10.24
N ASN A 343 85.32 -12.23 -11.13
CA ASN A 343 85.59 -12.05 -12.56
C ASN A 343 85.26 -13.24 -13.47
N VAL A 344 84.25 -13.13 -14.34
CA VAL A 344 84.20 -12.25 -15.53
C VAL A 344 85.34 -12.55 -16.49
N ASN A 345 85.00 -13.01 -17.70
CA ASN A 345 85.60 -12.41 -18.87
C ASN A 345 84.59 -12.25 -20.01
N VAL A 346 84.64 -11.09 -20.66
CA VAL A 346 83.79 -10.69 -21.79
C VAL A 346 84.72 -10.31 -22.93
N THR A 347 84.50 -10.86 -24.11
CA THR A 347 85.18 -10.48 -25.36
C THR A 347 84.21 -10.69 -26.53
N GLY A 348 83.76 -9.67 -27.25
CA GLY A 348 83.81 -8.24 -26.94
C GLY A 348 83.08 -7.43 -28.03
N LEU A 349 82.52 -6.28 -27.61
CA LEU A 349 82.27 -5.03 -28.38
C LEU A 349 81.50 -5.16 -29.72
N ASP A 350 80.41 -4.43 -29.98
CA ASP A 350 80.03 -3.09 -29.54
C ASP A 350 78.51 -2.89 -29.42
N GLY A 351 78.09 -1.80 -28.77
CA GLY A 351 76.90 -1.06 -29.24
C GLY A 351 75.53 -1.35 -28.60
N VAL A 352 75.33 -0.84 -27.38
CA VAL A 352 74.10 -0.13 -26.95
C VAL A 352 72.72 -0.76 -27.30
N ASN A 353 72.21 -1.50 -26.32
CA ASN A 353 71.04 -1.13 -25.51
C ASN A 353 69.66 -0.89 -26.18
N LEU A 354 68.77 -1.85 -25.93
CA LEU A 354 67.31 -1.74 -25.75
C LEU A 354 66.39 -1.31 -26.91
N VAL A 355 65.16 -1.85 -26.78
CA VAL A 355 63.87 -1.45 -27.38
C VAL A 355 63.51 -2.04 -28.77
N VAL A 356 62.19 -2.28 -28.89
CA VAL A 356 61.28 -2.36 -30.04
C VAL A 356 61.09 -3.63 -30.89
N ASN A 357 59.80 -3.95 -31.00
CA ASN A 357 59.03 -4.30 -32.21
C ASN A 357 59.24 -5.62 -32.96
N ALA A 358 58.15 -6.38 -32.91
CA ALA A 358 57.26 -6.65 -34.05
C ALA A 358 57.62 -7.71 -35.10
N ASP A 359 56.53 -8.41 -35.42
CA ASP A 359 56.09 -8.81 -36.75
C ASP A 359 56.68 -10.03 -37.45
N THR A 360 55.72 -10.69 -38.12
CA THR A 360 55.80 -11.68 -39.18
C THR A 360 56.32 -13.08 -38.81
N ASP A 361 55.52 -14.17 -38.94
CA ASP A 361 54.72 -14.65 -40.11
C ASP A 361 55.60 -15.37 -41.16
N LYS A 362 54.96 -16.16 -42.03
CA LYS A 362 55.48 -17.16 -43.01
C LYS A 362 55.62 -18.56 -42.43
N ASN A 363 55.25 -19.64 -43.12
CA ASN A 363 54.61 -19.88 -44.44
C ASN A 363 53.88 -21.25 -44.33
N GLY A 364 52.95 -21.68 -45.19
CA GLY A 364 52.39 -21.17 -46.45
C GLY A 364 51.66 -22.31 -47.19
N GLU A 365 51.16 -22.07 -48.42
CA GLU A 365 50.38 -23.00 -49.28
C GLU A 365 48.93 -23.30 -48.82
N LYS A 366 47.89 -23.58 -49.65
CA LYS A 366 47.55 -23.49 -51.10
C LYS A 366 46.05 -23.88 -51.23
N THR A 367 45.23 -23.57 -52.26
CA THR A 367 45.10 -22.50 -53.30
C THR A 367 43.74 -22.71 -53.98
N GLU A 368 42.98 -21.64 -54.28
CA GLU A 368 41.82 -21.59 -55.23
C GLU A 368 40.58 -22.45 -54.85
N ASN A 369 39.32 -21.99 -54.96
CA ASN A 369 38.69 -20.90 -55.73
C ASN A 369 37.75 -20.04 -54.86
#